data_AF-A0A5M8T4R1-F1
#
_entry.id   AF-A0A5M8T4R1-F1
#
_cell.length_a   1.000
_cell.length_b   1.000
_cell.length_c   1.000
_cell.angle_alpha   90.00
_cell.angle_beta   90.00
_cell.angle_gamma   90.00
#
_symmetry.space_group_name_H-M   'P 1'
#
loop_
_entity.id
_entity.type
_entity.pdbx_description
1 polymer ?
#
loop_
_entity_poly.entity_id
_entity_poly.type
_entity_poly.pdbx_seq_one_letter_code
_entity_poly.pdbx_strand_id
1 'polypeptide(L)'
;MKMRSSTIVRSLFLAAVLCSAAGPVVAQIADESSTQAGHAAAKRRGFFAYLLGKINPQDKDYGATLEISRHSLEEHTIDDLYFWSNVITLVLLSGLAAVAFLQWRAMDKRELIAASLIAQLWNGRVSDRIEITRRTAQFNQLAEAHNAEVEAMLSRKPGPSEAVVDTAGSLKESVRNLAEGKGISPMEAERIAASASDGTAASLEQSNLLLKRRVEALQNSEQNLKQRLNQTTVLLDQERRRNATLKGA
;
A
#
# COMPACT_ATOMS: atom_id res chain seq x y z
N MET A 1 -5.85 20.96 0.77
CA MET A 1 -7.16 20.66 1.39
C MET A 1 -7.08 20.03 2.80
N LYS A 2 -6.10 20.40 3.66
CA LYS A 2 -5.91 19.75 4.99
C LYS A 2 -6.56 20.46 6.19
N MET A 3 -7.12 21.67 6.00
CA MET A 3 -7.63 22.49 7.12
C MET A 3 -9.11 22.29 7.46
N ARG A 4 -9.94 21.79 6.53
CA ARG A 4 -11.39 21.66 6.74
C ARG A 4 -11.78 20.53 7.71
N SER A 5 -10.99 19.47 7.85
CA SER A 5 -11.34 18.37 8.76
C SER A 5 -11.09 18.72 10.23
N SER A 6 -10.10 19.56 10.52
CA SER A 6 -9.81 19.99 11.89
C SER A 6 -10.89 20.94 12.42
N THR A 7 -11.44 21.80 11.56
CA THR A 7 -12.53 22.70 11.94
C THR A 7 -13.84 21.95 12.19
N ILE A 8 -14.13 20.90 11.42
CA ILE A 8 -15.35 20.09 11.59
C ILE A 8 -15.29 19.24 12.88
N VAL A 9 -14.14 18.64 13.19
CA VAL A 9 -13.97 17.89 14.45
C VAL A 9 -14.03 18.84 15.65
N ARG A 10 -13.41 20.03 15.54
CA ARG A 10 -13.50 21.05 16.59
C ARG A 10 -14.92 21.58 16.76
N SER A 11 -15.68 21.77 15.67
CA SER A 11 -17.07 22.23 15.76
C SER A 11 -18.01 21.17 16.33
N LEU A 12 -17.78 19.87 16.03
CA LEU A 12 -18.52 18.77 16.65
C LEU A 12 -18.20 18.63 18.14
N PHE A 13 -16.93 18.78 18.52
CA PHE A 13 -16.52 18.76 19.93
C PHE A 13 -17.08 19.98 20.68
N LEU A 14 -17.05 21.16 20.07
CA LEU A 14 -17.67 22.37 20.60
C LEU A 14 -19.19 22.22 20.71
N ALA A 15 -19.87 21.64 19.72
CA ALA A 15 -21.31 21.41 19.77
C ALA A 15 -21.70 20.39 20.85
N ALA A 16 -20.90 19.33 21.03
CA ALA A 16 -21.09 18.36 22.11
C ALA A 16 -20.90 19.01 23.49
N VAL A 17 -19.85 19.82 23.67
CA VAL A 17 -19.60 20.58 24.91
C VAL A 17 -20.69 21.63 25.15
N LEU A 18 -21.15 22.33 24.12
CA LEU A 18 -22.21 23.35 24.21
C LEU A 18 -23.57 22.72 24.54
N CYS A 19 -23.88 21.53 24.01
CA CYS A 19 -25.10 20.79 24.35
C CYS A 19 -25.05 20.22 25.78
N SER A 20 -23.90 19.73 26.25
CA SER A 20 -23.74 19.30 27.65
C SER A 20 -23.81 20.47 28.65
N ALA A 21 -23.45 21.68 28.23
CA ALA A 21 -23.58 22.90 29.03
C ALA A 21 -24.95 23.61 28.92
N ALA A 22 -25.83 23.18 28.01
CA ALA A 22 -27.17 23.74 27.84
C ALA A 22 -28.25 23.05 28.70
N GLY A 23 -27.95 21.87 29.25
CA GLY A 23 -28.81 21.17 30.22
C GLY A 23 -29.29 22.01 31.43
N PRO A 24 -28.46 22.87 32.06
CA PRO A 24 -28.91 23.64 33.21
C PRO A 24 -29.67 24.93 32.86
N VAL A 25 -29.75 25.35 31.59
CA VAL A 25 -30.39 26.64 31.24
C VAL A 25 -31.92 26.57 31.22
N VAL A 26 -32.50 25.37 31.05
CA VAL A 26 -33.97 25.19 31.04
C VAL A 26 -34.55 24.94 32.44
N ALA A 27 -33.73 24.67 33.45
CA ALA A 27 -34.18 24.37 34.82
C ALA A 27 -34.27 25.58 35.76
N GLN A 28 -33.96 26.80 35.32
CA GLN A 28 -33.97 28.01 36.17
C GLN A 28 -35.28 28.82 36.15
N ILE A 29 -36.44 28.20 35.95
CA ILE A 29 -37.73 28.88 36.12
C ILE A 29 -38.54 28.18 37.22
N ALA A 30 -38.13 28.41 38.46
CA ALA A 30 -39.01 28.53 39.63
C ALA A 30 -38.11 28.73 40.84
N ASP A 31 -38.09 29.94 41.39
CA ASP A 31 -38.24 30.02 42.84
C ASP A 31 -38.85 31.37 43.22
N GLU A 32 -39.97 31.25 43.91
CA GLU A 32 -40.76 32.33 44.48
C GLU A 32 -39.90 33.20 45.39
N SER A 33 -40.09 34.51 45.26
CA SER A 33 -39.67 35.49 46.24
C SER A 33 -40.43 35.28 47.55
N SER A 34 -39.90 34.43 48.43
CA SER A 34 -40.36 34.39 49.82
C SER A 34 -39.80 35.60 50.56
N THR A 35 -40.73 36.46 50.94
CA THR A 35 -40.49 37.64 51.78
C THR A 35 -40.35 37.16 53.22
N GLN A 36 -39.22 37.42 53.87
CA GLN A 36 -39.18 37.37 55.33
C GLN A 36 -38.41 38.57 55.88
N ALA A 37 -39.19 39.46 56.47
CA ALA A 37 -38.74 40.64 57.19
C ALA A 37 -38.26 40.26 58.60
N GLY A 38 -37.18 40.93 59.03
CA GLY A 38 -36.95 41.29 60.42
C GLY A 38 -35.88 40.48 61.14
N HIS A 39 -34.78 41.16 61.50
CA HIS A 39 -34.51 41.57 62.90
C HIS A 39 -33.28 42.49 62.92
N ALA A 40 -33.51 43.81 62.88
CA ALA A 40 -32.48 44.80 63.12
C ALA A 40 -32.14 44.85 64.62
N ALA A 41 -31.24 43.98 65.07
CA ALA A 41 -30.65 44.08 66.40
C ALA A 41 -29.47 45.07 66.35
N ALA A 42 -29.75 46.32 66.73
CA ALA A 42 -28.74 47.36 66.92
C ALA A 42 -27.82 46.98 68.10
N LYS A 43 -26.66 46.38 67.83
CA LYS A 43 -25.60 46.19 68.84
C LYS A 43 -24.22 46.40 68.20
N ARG A 44 -23.62 47.57 68.49
CA ARG A 44 -22.23 48.01 68.27
C ARG A 44 -21.44 47.27 67.17
N ARG A 45 -21.49 47.81 65.94
CA ARG A 45 -20.73 47.31 64.77
C ARG A 45 -19.23 47.58 64.94
N GLY A 46 -18.43 46.53 65.16
CA GLY A 46 -16.98 46.57 64.90
C GLY A 46 -16.70 46.63 63.40
N PHE A 47 -15.53 47.14 62.99
CA PHE A 47 -15.13 47.29 61.58
C PHE A 47 -15.33 46.00 60.75
N PHE A 48 -15.12 44.83 61.35
CA PHE A 48 -15.36 43.54 60.72
C PHE A 48 -16.83 43.28 60.37
N ALA A 49 -17.77 43.67 61.23
CA ALA A 49 -19.20 43.51 60.96
C ALA A 49 -19.69 44.47 59.84
N TYR A 50 -19.04 45.62 59.69
CA TYR A 50 -19.33 46.56 58.59
C TYR A 50 -18.79 46.05 57.24
N LEU A 51 -17.57 45.50 57.22
CA LEU A 51 -17.00 44.88 56.02
C LEU A 51 -17.78 43.62 55.61
N LEU A 52 -18.15 42.78 56.58
CA LEU A 52 -18.93 41.57 56.30
C LEU A 52 -20.32 41.93 55.77
N GLY A 53 -21.00 42.92 56.36
CA GLY A 53 -22.28 43.42 55.84
C GLY A 53 -22.20 44.15 54.49
N LYS A 54 -21.00 44.58 54.06
CA LYS A 54 -20.78 45.15 52.73
C LYS A 54 -20.54 44.06 51.67
N ILE A 55 -19.91 42.95 52.07
CA ILE A 55 -19.58 41.82 51.18
C ILE A 55 -20.77 40.84 51.08
N ASN A 56 -21.49 40.60 52.18
CA ASN A 56 -22.68 39.76 52.24
C ASN A 56 -23.84 40.52 52.91
N PRO A 57 -24.51 41.44 52.19
CA PRO A 57 -25.52 42.33 52.76
C PRO A 57 -26.80 41.63 53.22
N GLN A 58 -27.02 40.38 52.81
CA GLN A 58 -28.21 39.59 53.15
C GLN A 58 -27.92 38.43 54.11
N ASP A 59 -26.72 38.35 54.67
CA ASP A 59 -26.29 37.23 55.54
C ASP A 59 -26.58 35.86 54.91
N LYS A 60 -26.39 35.76 53.59
CA LYS A 60 -26.68 34.55 52.83
C LYS A 60 -25.58 33.54 53.08
N ASP A 61 -25.94 32.36 53.56
CA ASP A 61 -24.98 31.28 53.74
C ASP A 61 -24.61 30.67 52.38
N TYR A 62 -23.49 31.15 51.84
CA TYR A 62 -22.94 30.66 50.57
C TYR A 62 -22.56 29.18 50.64
N GLY A 63 -22.18 28.66 51.82
CA GLY A 63 -21.88 27.25 52.03
C GLY A 63 -23.12 26.38 51.84
N ALA A 64 -24.21 26.73 52.53
CA ALA A 64 -25.49 26.04 52.39
C ALA A 64 -26.05 26.12 50.96
N THR A 65 -25.94 27.27 50.29
CA THR A 65 -26.42 27.39 48.90
C THR A 65 -25.58 26.60 47.90
N LEU A 66 -24.27 26.48 48.12
CA LEU A 66 -23.41 25.62 47.32
C LEU A 66 -23.75 24.15 47.52
N GLU A 67 -24.01 23.74 48.76
CA GLU A 67 -24.38 22.37 49.10
C GLU A 67 -25.74 21.98 48.51
N ILE A 68 -26.75 22.86 48.56
CA ILE A 68 -28.05 22.66 47.89
C ILE A 68 -27.87 22.56 46.37
N SER A 69 -27.06 23.45 45.78
CA SER A 69 -26.82 23.41 44.34
C SER A 69 -26.10 22.14 43.90
N ARG A 70 -25.19 21.63 44.73
CA ARG A 70 -24.47 20.39 44.49
C ARG A 70 -25.42 19.18 44.59
N HIS A 71 -26.23 19.12 45.64
CA HIS A 71 -27.18 18.03 45.84
C HIS A 71 -28.21 17.97 44.70
N SER A 72 -28.71 19.12 44.24
CA SER A 72 -29.63 19.20 43.10
C SER A 72 -28.96 18.78 41.79
N LEU A 73 -27.70 19.15 41.57
CA LEU A 73 -26.94 18.68 40.41
C LEU A 73 -26.69 17.17 40.45
N GLU A 74 -26.38 16.62 41.61
CA GLU A 74 -26.17 15.18 41.80
C GLU A 74 -27.47 14.41 41.53
N GLU A 75 -28.61 14.87 42.06
CA GLU A 75 -29.93 14.26 41.84
C GLU A 75 -30.36 14.26 40.36
N HIS A 76 -30.08 15.35 39.63
CA HIS A 76 -30.44 15.44 38.20
C HIS A 76 -29.45 14.77 37.24
N THR A 77 -28.23 14.46 37.67
CA THR A 77 -27.18 13.94 36.77
C THR A 77 -26.83 12.47 37.04
N ILE A 78 -26.80 12.08 38.31
CA ILE A 78 -26.32 10.75 38.73
C ILE A 78 -27.48 9.75 38.78
N ASP A 79 -28.63 10.16 39.32
CA ASP A 79 -29.77 9.27 39.54
C ASP A 79 -30.79 9.30 38.38
N ASP A 80 -30.69 10.26 37.46
CA ASP A 80 -31.58 10.32 36.30
C ASP A 80 -31.12 9.38 35.17
N LEU A 81 -31.86 8.28 34.99
CA LEU A 81 -31.66 7.33 33.90
C LEU A 81 -31.85 7.98 32.52
N TYR A 82 -32.69 9.02 32.41
CA TYR A 82 -32.92 9.74 31.15
C TYR A 82 -31.68 10.53 30.71
N PHE A 83 -30.95 11.14 31.66
CA PHE A 83 -29.67 11.79 31.40
C PHE A 83 -28.66 10.80 30.82
N TRP A 84 -28.47 9.64 31.46
CA TRP A 84 -27.54 8.62 30.96
C TRP A 84 -27.96 8.04 29.61
N SER A 85 -29.26 7.85 29.36
CA SER A 85 -29.76 7.39 28.08
C SER A 85 -29.46 8.38 26.95
N ASN A 86 -29.63 9.68 27.19
CA ASN A 86 -29.27 10.73 26.24
C ASN A 86 -27.74 10.80 26.02
N VAL A 87 -26.94 10.66 27.07
CA VAL A 87 -25.48 10.60 26.93
C VAL A 87 -25.06 9.41 26.08
N ILE A 88 -25.59 8.23 26.34
CA ILE A 88 -25.25 7.01 25.58
C ILE A 88 -25.69 7.15 24.12
N THR A 89 -26.89 7.67 23.85
CA THR A 89 -27.39 7.85 22.48
C THR A 89 -26.58 8.90 21.72
N LEU A 90 -26.17 9.99 22.36
CA LEU A 90 -25.29 11.00 21.74
C LEU A 90 -23.88 10.45 21.48
N VAL A 91 -23.32 9.66 22.40
CA VAL A 91 -22.03 8.99 22.20
C VAL A 91 -22.12 8.00 21.03
N LEU A 92 -23.20 7.21 20.97
CA LEU A 92 -23.43 6.27 19.87
C LEU A 92 -23.61 6.99 18.53
N LEU A 93 -24.39 8.08 18.50
CA LEU A 93 -24.59 8.90 17.31
C LEU A 93 -23.28 9.53 16.84
N SER A 94 -22.48 10.06 17.77
CA SER A 94 -21.14 10.60 17.49
C SER A 94 -20.21 9.52 16.94
N GLY A 95 -20.23 8.32 17.52
CA GLY A 95 -19.47 7.16 17.04
C GLY A 95 -19.86 6.75 15.62
N LEU A 96 -21.16 6.71 15.32
CA LEU A 96 -21.66 6.37 13.98
C LEU A 96 -21.24 7.42 12.95
N ALA A 97 -21.34 8.70 13.29
CA ALA A 97 -20.89 9.80 12.45
C ALA A 97 -19.36 9.73 12.20
N ALA A 98 -18.57 9.38 13.21
CA ALA A 98 -17.13 9.20 13.07
C ALA A 98 -16.79 8.04 12.13
N VAL A 99 -17.48 6.90 12.25
CA VAL A 99 -17.30 5.76 11.33
C VAL A 99 -17.65 6.13 9.90
N ALA A 100 -18.80 6.78 9.68
CA ALA A 100 -19.21 7.23 8.35
C ALA A 100 -18.18 8.22 7.74
N PHE A 101 -17.67 9.14 8.55
CA PHE A 101 -16.63 10.07 8.13
C PHE A 101 -15.32 9.36 7.75
N LEU A 102 -14.89 8.37 8.53
CA LEU A 102 -13.72 7.55 8.22
C LEU A 102 -13.92 6.75 6.93
N GLN A 103 -15.13 6.26 6.68
CA GLN A 103 -15.48 5.57 5.43
C GLN A 103 -15.39 6.51 4.23
N TRP A 104 -15.96 7.71 4.28
CA TRP A 104 -15.83 8.69 3.20
C TRP A 104 -14.37 9.02 2.90
N ARG A 105 -13.58 9.26 3.95
CA ARG A 105 -12.15 9.51 3.82
C ARG A 105 -11.38 8.31 3.25
N ALA A 106 -11.85 7.09 3.48
CA ALA A 106 -11.28 5.88 2.90
C ALA A 106 -11.67 5.72 1.43
N MET A 107 -12.89 6.07 1.04
CA MET A 107 -13.38 5.98 -0.34
C MET A 107 -12.63 6.93 -1.27
N ASP A 108 -12.38 8.18 -0.86
CA ASP A 108 -11.61 9.15 -1.65
C ASP A 108 -10.22 8.62 -2.04
N LYS A 109 -9.58 7.87 -1.13
CA LYS A 109 -8.27 7.27 -1.37
C LYS A 109 -8.36 6.06 -2.30
N ARG A 110 -9.44 5.28 -2.22
CA ARG A 110 -9.64 4.10 -3.05
C ARG A 110 -9.83 4.48 -4.51
N GLU A 111 -10.55 5.56 -4.79
CA GLU A 111 -10.74 6.06 -6.16
C GLU A 111 -9.40 6.47 -6.79
N LEU A 112 -8.57 7.21 -6.05
CA LEU A 112 -7.26 7.65 -6.55
C LEU A 112 -6.32 6.45 -6.80
N ILE A 113 -6.31 5.48 -5.89
CA ILE A 113 -5.53 4.24 -6.06
C ILE A 113 -6.03 3.46 -7.27
N ALA A 114 -7.34 3.28 -7.42
CA ALA A 114 -7.93 2.57 -8.56
C ALA A 114 -7.60 3.25 -9.89
N ALA A 115 -7.74 4.57 -9.97
CA ALA A 115 -7.38 5.34 -11.15
C ALA A 115 -5.88 5.19 -11.50
N SER A 116 -5.00 5.24 -10.49
CA SER A 116 -3.56 5.04 -10.70
C SER A 116 -3.23 3.63 -11.20
N LEU A 117 -3.91 2.61 -10.68
CA LEU A 117 -3.69 1.22 -11.07
C LEU A 117 -4.20 0.95 -12.49
N ILE A 118 -5.35 1.50 -12.86
CA ILE A 118 -5.89 1.43 -14.23
C ILE A 118 -4.92 2.12 -15.20
N ALA A 119 -4.40 3.30 -14.84
CA ALA A 119 -3.43 4.02 -15.66
C ALA A 119 -2.12 3.23 -15.85
N GLN A 120 -1.60 2.63 -14.78
CA GLN A 120 -0.40 1.78 -14.83
C GLN A 120 -0.63 0.54 -15.70
N LEU A 121 -1.77 -0.14 -15.53
CA LEU A 121 -2.13 -1.32 -16.32
C LEU A 121 -2.27 -0.98 -17.80
N TRP A 122 -2.91 0.15 -18.11
CA TRP A 122 -3.05 0.61 -19.50
C TRP A 122 -1.70 0.91 -20.13
N ASN A 123 -0.84 1.66 -19.44
CA ASN A 123 0.48 2.00 -19.94
C ASN A 123 1.35 0.75 -20.15
N GLY A 124 1.30 -0.21 -19.22
CA GLY A 124 1.96 -1.51 -19.36
C GLY A 124 1.49 -2.26 -20.61
N ARG A 125 0.17 -2.37 -20.83
CA ARG A 125 -0.38 -3.05 -22.01
C ARG A 125 -0.01 -2.39 -23.34
N VAL A 126 0.01 -1.06 -23.38
CA VAL A 126 0.43 -0.32 -24.59
C VAL A 126 1.91 -0.61 -24.87
N SER A 127 2.76 -0.56 -23.83
CA SER A 127 4.18 -0.90 -23.95
C SER A 127 4.39 -2.35 -24.43
N ASP A 128 3.68 -3.31 -23.87
CA ASP A 128 3.76 -4.72 -24.26
C ASP A 128 3.36 -4.93 -25.72
N ARG A 129 2.30 -4.24 -26.19
CA ARG A 129 1.90 -4.31 -27.61
C ARG A 129 2.98 -3.76 -28.54
N ILE A 130 3.62 -2.66 -28.17
CA ILE A 130 4.73 -2.10 -28.94
C ILE A 130 5.91 -3.08 -28.96
N GLU A 131 6.21 -3.72 -27.83
CA GLU A 131 7.30 -4.69 -27.79
C GLU A 131 7.00 -5.98 -28.57
N ILE A 132 5.77 -6.49 -28.49
CA ILE A 132 5.35 -7.66 -29.28
C ILE A 132 5.46 -7.35 -30.77
N THR A 133 4.90 -6.23 -31.22
CA THR A 133 4.99 -5.84 -32.64
C THR A 133 6.44 -5.69 -33.10
N ARG A 134 7.32 -5.10 -32.27
CA ARG A 134 8.76 -5.03 -32.54
C ARG A 134 9.40 -6.40 -32.67
N ARG A 135 9.14 -7.32 -31.72
CA ARG A 135 9.72 -8.67 -31.73
C ARG A 135 9.18 -9.50 -32.89
N THR A 136 7.90 -9.38 -33.23
CA THR A 136 7.30 -10.03 -34.40
C THR A 136 7.94 -9.53 -35.69
N ALA A 137 8.17 -8.22 -35.83
CA ALA A 137 8.86 -7.67 -37.00
C ALA A 137 10.29 -8.23 -37.11
N GLN A 138 11.04 -8.27 -36.01
CA GLN A 138 12.40 -8.85 -35.97
C GLN A 138 12.40 -10.34 -36.31
N PHE A 139 11.44 -11.11 -35.80
CA PHE A 139 11.30 -12.53 -36.10
C PHE A 139 10.98 -12.76 -37.58
N ASN A 140 10.06 -11.97 -38.15
CA ASN A 140 9.72 -12.06 -39.57
C ASN A 140 10.93 -11.73 -40.46
N GLN A 141 11.71 -10.71 -40.13
CA GLN A 141 12.94 -10.38 -40.86
C GLN A 141 13.96 -11.52 -40.82
N LEU A 142 14.13 -12.16 -39.65
CA LEU A 142 15.03 -13.31 -39.51
C LEU A 142 14.52 -14.53 -40.29
N ALA A 143 13.20 -14.78 -40.26
CA ALA A 143 12.57 -15.85 -41.01
C ALA A 143 12.70 -15.63 -42.52
N GLU A 144 12.53 -14.40 -42.99
CA GLU A 144 12.73 -14.02 -44.39
C GLU A 144 14.19 -14.19 -44.83
N ALA A 145 15.15 -13.79 -44.00
CA ALA A 145 16.58 -14.01 -44.26
C ALA A 145 16.93 -15.50 -44.33
N HIS A 146 16.41 -16.32 -43.40
CA HIS A 146 16.60 -17.77 -43.41
C HIS A 146 15.95 -18.42 -44.64
N ASN A 147 14.73 -18.00 -45.00
CA ASN A 147 14.07 -18.50 -46.21
C ASN A 147 14.87 -18.13 -47.46
N ALA A 148 15.38 -16.91 -47.56
CA ALA A 148 16.24 -16.48 -48.67
C ALA A 148 17.54 -17.30 -48.75
N GLU A 149 18.15 -17.63 -47.61
CA GLU A 149 19.32 -18.51 -47.56
C GLU A 149 18.99 -19.94 -48.02
N VAL A 150 17.86 -20.49 -47.57
CA VAL A 150 17.38 -21.82 -48.01
C VAL A 150 17.08 -21.81 -49.51
N GLU A 151 16.43 -20.78 -50.04
CA GLU A 151 16.20 -20.61 -51.48
C GLU A 151 17.51 -20.48 -52.26
N ALA A 152 18.51 -19.79 -51.73
CA ALA A 152 19.85 -19.70 -52.31
C ALA A 152 20.57 -21.08 -52.31
N MET A 153 20.41 -21.87 -51.24
CA MET A 153 20.95 -23.23 -51.17
C MET A 153 20.24 -24.19 -52.14
N LEU A 154 18.91 -24.07 -52.27
CA LEU A 154 18.12 -24.88 -53.19
C LEU A 154 18.38 -24.52 -54.65
N SER A 155 18.55 -23.24 -54.97
CA SER A 155 18.86 -22.77 -56.33
C SER A 155 20.31 -23.05 -56.76
N ARG A 156 21.24 -23.11 -55.81
CA ARG A 156 22.63 -23.53 -56.05
C ARG A 156 22.77 -25.06 -56.21
N LYS A 157 21.79 -25.85 -55.77
CA LYS A 157 21.76 -27.29 -56.05
C LYS A 157 21.41 -27.48 -57.53
N PRO A 158 22.31 -28.05 -58.36
CA PRO A 158 21.99 -28.32 -59.76
C PRO A 158 20.80 -29.29 -59.83
N GLY A 159 19.92 -29.05 -60.82
CA GLY A 159 18.55 -29.55 -60.86
C GLY A 159 18.37 -31.05 -60.64
N PRO A 160 17.22 -31.47 -60.07
CA PRO A 160 16.89 -32.87 -59.89
C PRO A 160 16.39 -33.45 -61.22
N SER A 161 17.31 -33.91 -62.07
CA SER A 161 16.94 -34.80 -63.18
C SER A 161 17.34 -36.26 -62.92
N GLU A 162 18.19 -36.56 -61.95
CA GLU A 162 18.64 -37.96 -61.73
C GLU A 162 18.66 -38.40 -60.24
N ALA A 163 18.59 -37.48 -59.28
CA ALA A 163 18.82 -37.83 -57.87
C ALA A 163 17.60 -38.41 -57.11
N VAL A 164 16.37 -38.34 -57.64
CA VAL A 164 15.17 -38.84 -56.94
C VAL A 164 15.03 -40.37 -57.05
N VAL A 165 15.61 -40.99 -58.07
CA VAL A 165 15.62 -42.45 -58.21
C VAL A 165 16.68 -43.06 -57.29
N ASP A 166 17.84 -42.41 -57.16
CA ASP A 166 18.95 -42.95 -56.37
C ASP A 166 18.78 -42.77 -54.86
N THR A 167 18.17 -41.69 -54.36
CA THR A 167 17.99 -41.53 -52.90
C THR A 167 16.93 -42.47 -52.32
N ALA A 168 15.93 -42.85 -53.10
CA ALA A 168 14.95 -43.86 -52.70
C ALA A 168 15.54 -45.28 -52.75
N GLY A 169 16.44 -45.54 -53.70
CA GLY A 169 17.24 -46.77 -53.78
C GLY A 169 18.23 -46.88 -52.62
N SER A 170 19.00 -45.83 -52.35
CA SER A 170 20.03 -45.82 -51.30
C SER A 170 19.44 -45.90 -49.87
N LEU A 171 18.23 -45.38 -49.65
CA LEU A 171 17.55 -45.53 -48.35
C LEU A 171 17.05 -46.97 -48.15
N LYS A 172 16.53 -47.62 -49.21
CA LYS A 172 16.17 -49.05 -49.16
C LYS A 172 17.40 -49.96 -49.00
N GLU A 173 18.52 -49.60 -49.61
CA GLU A 173 19.77 -50.35 -49.53
C GLU A 173 20.49 -50.14 -48.18
N SER A 174 20.44 -48.93 -47.61
CA SER A 174 20.99 -48.64 -46.29
C SER A 174 20.19 -49.31 -45.16
N VAL A 175 18.86 -49.38 -45.25
CA VAL A 175 18.03 -50.15 -44.31
C VAL A 175 18.28 -51.66 -44.42
N ARG A 176 18.59 -52.17 -45.62
CA ARG A 176 18.98 -53.57 -45.85
C ARG A 176 20.38 -53.88 -45.30
N ASN A 177 21.34 -52.96 -45.46
CA ASN A 177 22.71 -53.10 -44.95
C ASN A 177 22.82 -52.90 -43.43
N LEU A 178 21.87 -52.20 -42.78
CA LEU A 178 21.78 -52.18 -41.32
C LEU A 178 21.18 -53.47 -40.73
N ALA A 179 20.39 -54.21 -41.52
CA ALA A 179 19.86 -55.52 -41.11
C ALA A 179 20.89 -56.66 -41.29
N GLU A 180 21.83 -56.52 -42.23
CA GLU A 180 22.97 -57.43 -42.42
C GLU A 180 24.25 -56.81 -41.85
N GLY A 181 24.45 -56.99 -40.54
CA GLY A 181 25.58 -56.43 -39.80
C GLY A 181 26.95 -56.72 -40.44
N LYS A 182 27.57 -55.68 -40.99
CA LYS A 182 29.02 -55.66 -41.26
C LYS A 182 29.59 -54.31 -40.83
N GLY A 183 30.28 -54.33 -39.69
CA GLY A 183 30.88 -53.17 -39.06
C GLY A 183 31.87 -52.44 -39.96
N ILE A 184 31.87 -51.11 -39.83
CA ILE A 184 32.81 -50.19 -40.45
C ILE A 184 34.21 -50.49 -39.92
N SER A 185 35.19 -50.56 -40.83
CA SER A 185 36.61 -50.79 -40.51
C SER A 185 37.16 -49.65 -39.63
N PRO A 186 37.92 -49.97 -38.56
CA PRO A 186 38.44 -48.98 -37.61
C PRO A 186 39.40 -47.95 -38.21
N MET A 187 39.95 -48.21 -39.40
CA MET A 187 41.00 -47.36 -40.01
C MET A 187 40.44 -46.10 -40.71
N GLU A 188 39.17 -46.10 -41.10
CA GLU A 188 38.50 -44.95 -41.75
C GLU A 188 37.83 -44.03 -40.72
N ALA A 189 37.42 -44.57 -39.56
CA ALA A 189 36.92 -43.80 -38.43
C ALA A 189 38.02 -42.94 -37.77
N GLU A 190 39.28 -43.40 -37.78
CA GLU A 190 40.40 -42.72 -37.12
C GLU A 190 40.86 -41.46 -37.88
N ARG A 191 40.83 -41.46 -39.23
CA ARG A 191 41.19 -40.29 -40.06
C ARG A 191 40.16 -39.15 -39.99
N ILE A 192 38.88 -39.49 -39.84
CA ILE A 192 37.80 -38.51 -39.69
C ILE A 192 37.78 -37.96 -38.25
N ALA A 193 38.12 -38.78 -37.25
CA ALA A 193 38.24 -38.33 -35.86
C ALA A 193 39.42 -37.37 -35.62
N ALA A 194 40.56 -37.59 -36.28
CA ALA A 194 41.76 -36.76 -36.10
C ALA A 194 41.66 -35.34 -36.72
N SER A 195 40.76 -35.14 -37.69
CA SER A 195 40.52 -33.82 -38.32
C SER A 195 39.33 -33.07 -37.70
N ALA A 196 38.41 -33.78 -37.04
CA ALA A 196 37.29 -33.20 -36.30
C ALA A 196 37.66 -32.73 -34.87
N SER A 197 38.77 -33.21 -34.30
CA SER A 197 39.19 -32.91 -32.92
C SER A 197 39.69 -31.48 -32.71
N ASP A 198 40.34 -30.86 -33.70
CA ASP A 198 40.90 -29.51 -33.56
C ASP A 198 39.83 -28.40 -33.60
N GLY A 199 38.82 -28.53 -34.46
CA GLY A 199 37.69 -27.59 -34.51
C GLY A 199 36.76 -27.67 -33.30
N THR A 200 36.62 -28.88 -32.73
CA THR A 200 35.81 -29.09 -31.51
C THR A 200 36.52 -28.62 -30.24
N ALA A 201 37.85 -28.77 -30.16
CA ALA A 201 38.66 -28.24 -29.05
C ALA A 201 38.59 -26.71 -28.97
N ALA A 202 38.79 -26.01 -30.11
CA ALA A 202 38.68 -24.54 -30.16
C ALA A 202 37.26 -24.03 -29.81
N SER A 203 36.22 -24.73 -30.28
CA SER A 203 34.83 -24.41 -29.93
C SER A 203 34.53 -24.66 -28.44
N LEU A 204 35.11 -25.70 -27.83
CA LEU A 204 34.97 -26.00 -26.41
C LEU A 204 35.65 -24.94 -25.55
N GLU A 205 36.84 -24.48 -25.92
CA GLU A 205 37.52 -23.37 -25.23
C GLU A 205 36.72 -22.07 -25.30
N GLN A 206 36.16 -21.75 -26.47
CA GLN A 206 35.31 -20.58 -26.65
C GLN A 206 34.05 -20.66 -25.79
N SER A 207 33.41 -21.84 -25.69
CA SER A 207 32.25 -22.05 -24.83
C SER A 207 32.59 -21.90 -23.33
N ASN A 208 33.76 -22.38 -22.90
CA ASN A 208 34.24 -22.22 -21.53
C ASN A 208 34.54 -20.75 -21.19
N LEU A 209 35.12 -20.00 -22.13
CA LEU A 209 35.33 -18.55 -21.96
C LEU A 209 33.99 -17.78 -21.87
N LEU A 210 32.99 -18.15 -22.67
CA LEU A 210 31.67 -17.54 -22.60
C LEU A 210 30.96 -17.87 -21.28
N LEU A 211 31.06 -19.12 -20.81
CA LEU A 211 30.56 -19.55 -19.51
C LEU A 211 31.22 -18.75 -18.38
N LYS A 212 32.55 -18.58 -18.44
CA LYS A 212 33.30 -17.79 -17.46
C LYS A 212 32.83 -16.33 -17.41
N ARG A 213 32.66 -15.68 -18.57
CA ARG A 213 32.11 -14.31 -18.65
C ARG A 213 30.67 -14.24 -18.12
N ARG A 214 29.86 -15.27 -18.36
CA ARG A 214 28.47 -15.31 -17.90
C ARG A 214 28.38 -15.46 -16.37
N VAL A 215 29.26 -16.28 -15.78
CA VAL A 215 29.39 -16.42 -14.32
C VAL A 215 29.84 -15.10 -13.70
N GLU A 216 30.84 -14.43 -14.29
CA GLU A 216 31.32 -13.13 -13.80
C GLU A 216 30.23 -12.04 -13.88
N ALA A 217 29.47 -12.01 -14.99
CA ALA A 217 28.33 -11.10 -15.14
C ALA A 217 27.23 -11.37 -14.09
N LEU A 218 26.93 -12.64 -13.82
CA LEU A 218 25.96 -13.02 -12.79
C LEU A 218 26.44 -12.61 -11.39
N GLN A 219 27.71 -12.84 -11.08
CA GLN A 219 28.29 -12.47 -9.79
C GLN A 219 28.28 -10.95 -9.58
N ASN A 220 28.54 -10.16 -10.63
CA ASN A 220 28.47 -8.71 -10.59
C ASN A 220 27.01 -8.23 -10.40
N SER A 221 26.04 -8.89 -11.04
CA SER A 221 24.61 -8.60 -10.83
C SER A 221 24.16 -8.94 -9.40
N GLU A 222 24.68 -10.02 -8.82
CA GLU A 222 24.39 -10.42 -7.44
C GLU A 222 24.94 -9.40 -6.45
N GLN A 223 26.16 -8.89 -6.67
CA GLN A 223 26.73 -7.83 -5.86
C GLN A 223 25.93 -6.53 -5.97
N ASN A 224 25.48 -6.15 -7.18
CA ASN A 224 24.63 -4.98 -7.37
C ASN A 224 23.29 -5.12 -6.63
N LEU A 225 22.67 -6.29 -6.71
CA LEU A 225 21.43 -6.60 -5.99
C LEU A 225 21.63 -6.54 -4.48
N LYS A 226 22.72 -7.10 -3.95
CA LYS A 226 23.08 -7.02 -2.53
C LYS A 226 23.25 -5.56 -2.07
N GLN A 227 23.90 -4.72 -2.88
CA GLN A 227 24.04 -3.29 -2.59
C GLN A 227 22.70 -2.58 -2.57
N ARG A 228 21.84 -2.80 -3.59
CA ARG A 228 20.48 -2.23 -3.62
C ARG A 228 19.65 -2.69 -2.44
N LEU A 229 19.72 -3.97 -2.08
CA LEU A 229 19.00 -4.51 -0.94
C LEU A 229 19.44 -3.81 0.35
N ASN A 230 20.74 -3.71 0.60
CA ASN A 230 21.26 -2.96 1.76
C ASN A 230 20.81 -1.49 1.75
N GLN A 231 20.84 -0.80 0.62
CA GLN A 231 20.34 0.57 0.50
C GLN A 231 18.85 0.66 0.85
N THR A 232 18.02 -0.24 0.33
CA THR A 232 16.58 -0.26 0.62
C THR A 232 16.29 -0.56 2.08
N THR A 233 17.04 -1.46 2.71
CA THR A 233 16.90 -1.78 4.14
C THR A 233 17.22 -0.56 5.01
N VAL A 234 18.30 0.16 4.69
CA VAL A 234 18.69 1.39 5.40
C VAL A 234 17.60 2.48 5.26
N LEU A 235 17.06 2.68 4.06
CA LEU A 235 15.98 3.64 3.83
C LEU A 235 14.70 3.26 4.59
N LEU A 236 14.36 1.98 4.63
CA LEU A 236 13.19 1.50 5.34
C LEU A 236 13.33 1.68 6.86
N ASP A 237 14.51 1.45 7.43
CA ASP A 237 14.80 1.72 8.84
C ASP A 237 14.77 3.22 9.15
N GLN A 238 15.25 4.07 8.24
CA GLN A 238 15.15 5.52 8.37
C GLN A 238 13.69 5.98 8.37
N GLU A 239 12.85 5.45 7.49
CA GLU A 239 11.41 5.75 7.44
C GLU A 239 10.66 5.21 8.66
N ARG A 240 11.04 4.05 9.18
CA ARG A 240 10.49 3.54 10.46
C ARG A 240 10.84 4.45 11.62
N ARG A 241 12.09 4.92 11.72
CA ARG A 241 12.51 5.88 12.74
C ARG A 241 11.76 7.21 12.61
N ARG A 242 11.62 7.75 11.41
CA ARG A 242 10.79 8.95 11.16
C ARG A 242 9.33 8.75 11.57
N ASN A 243 8.73 7.63 11.20
CA ASN A 243 7.36 7.32 11.59
C ASN A 243 7.20 7.15 13.11
N ALA A 244 8.19 6.57 13.80
CA ALA A 244 8.18 6.48 15.26
C ALA A 244 8.26 7.88 15.90
N THR A 245 9.13 8.76 15.41
CA THR A 245 9.23 10.15 15.91
C THR A 245 7.97 10.97 15.65
N LEU A 246 7.29 10.75 14.52
CA LEU A 246 6.06 11.46 14.16
C LEU A 246 4.81 10.91 14.87
N LYS A 247 4.84 9.68 15.38
CA LYS A 247 3.76 9.10 16.19
C LYS A 247 3.91 9.33 17.69
N GLY A 248 5.12 9.68 18.14
CA GLY A 248 5.42 10.00 19.54
C GLY A 248 5.26 11.47 19.93
N ALA A 249 4.88 12.34 18.99
CA ALA A 249 4.55 13.76 19.19
C ALA A 249 3.06 14.00 18.93
#